data_AF-A0AAU9M542-F1
#
_entry.id   AF-A0AAU9M542-F1
#
_cell.length_a   1.000
_cell.length_b   1.000
_cell.length_c   1.000
_cell.angle_alpha   90.00
_cell.angle_beta   90.00
_cell.angle_gamma   90.00
#
_symmetry.space_group_name_H-M   'P 1'
#
loop_
_entity.id
_entity.type
_entity.pdbx_description
1 polymer ?
#
loop_
_entity_poly.entity_id
_entity_poly.type
_entity_poly.pdbx_seq_one_letter_code
_entity_poly.pdbx_strand_id
1 'polypeptide(L)'
;MEYCLERLQNDKEKLEDFVKTTRTMRRVFEQDPVNTIALDESDEAVFRLFGVSIPEHIEVNVPPVIHNKGSGTKKWMVSAAERAAASSKSGSRKCTGCNLYVNHNWRTCKSAVMYPGCSILQ
;
A
#
# COMPACT_ATOMS: atom_id res chain seq x y z
N MET A 1 -17.62 43.86 -9.28
CA MET A 1 -16.92 45.12 -8.94
C MET A 1 -16.61 45.93 -10.17
N GLU A 2 -16.09 45.33 -11.23
CA GLU A 2 -15.71 46.00 -12.49
C GLU A 2 -16.84 46.88 -13.07
N TYR A 3 -18.07 46.34 -13.15
CA TYR A 3 -19.26 47.09 -13.56
C TYR A 3 -19.51 48.41 -12.79
N CYS A 4 -19.25 48.41 -11.48
CA CYS A 4 -19.44 49.61 -10.66
C CYS A 4 -18.33 50.63 -10.92
N LEU A 5 -17.11 50.16 -11.14
CA LEU A 5 -15.96 51.02 -11.42
C LEU A 5 -16.09 51.71 -12.79
N GLU A 6 -16.57 50.99 -13.82
CA GLU A 6 -16.85 51.56 -15.15
C GLU A 6 -17.86 52.71 -15.11
N ARG A 7 -18.87 52.61 -14.24
CA ARG A 7 -19.89 53.66 -14.08
C ARG A 7 -19.44 54.84 -13.23
N LEU A 8 -18.53 54.60 -12.29
CA LEU A 8 -18.03 55.59 -11.36
C LEU A 8 -16.73 56.28 -11.83
N GLN A 9 -16.12 55.81 -12.93
CA GLN A 9 -14.80 56.27 -13.38
C GLN A 9 -14.67 57.79 -13.59
N ASN A 10 -15.77 58.48 -13.91
CA ASN A 10 -15.79 59.93 -14.17
C ASN A 10 -16.34 60.75 -12.99
N ASP A 11 -16.72 60.11 -11.89
CA ASP A 11 -17.32 60.75 -10.72
C ASP A 11 -16.46 60.47 -9.48
N LYS A 12 -15.51 61.38 -9.24
CA LYS A 12 -14.51 61.25 -8.17
C LYS A 12 -15.15 61.15 -6.79
N GLU A 13 -16.17 61.94 -6.51
CA GLU A 13 -16.83 61.96 -5.19
C GLU A 13 -17.53 60.62 -4.91
N LYS A 14 -18.31 60.13 -5.88
CA LYS A 14 -18.96 58.82 -5.73
C LYS A 14 -17.96 57.66 -5.68
N LEU A 15 -16.84 57.77 -6.37
CA LEU A 15 -15.77 56.77 -6.31
C LEU A 15 -15.10 56.75 -4.92
N GLU A 16 -14.83 57.92 -4.34
CA GLU A 16 -14.31 58.02 -2.97
C GLU A 16 -15.29 57.42 -1.95
N ASP A 17 -16.59 57.70 -2.09
CA ASP A 17 -17.62 57.14 -1.22
C ASP A 17 -17.78 55.64 -1.37
N PHE A 18 -17.68 55.11 -2.59
CA PHE A 18 -17.66 53.68 -2.86
C PHE A 18 -16.50 52.98 -2.15
N VAL A 19 -15.29 53.55 -2.21
CA VAL A 19 -14.11 53.02 -1.53
C VAL A 19 -14.26 53.06 -0.01
N LYS A 20 -14.75 54.18 0.55
CA LYS A 20 -15.02 54.31 1.99
C LYS A 20 -16.03 53.28 2.47
N THR A 21 -17.11 53.09 1.73
CA THR A 21 -18.17 52.11 2.03
C THR A 21 -17.60 50.70 2.02
N THR A 22 -16.87 50.33 0.97
CA THR A 22 -16.27 49.00 0.83
C THR A 22 -15.28 48.70 1.96
N ARG A 23 -14.46 49.69 2.35
CA ARG A 23 -13.52 49.56 3.48
C ARG A 23 -14.24 49.41 4.81
N THR A 24 -15.35 50.10 5.00
CA THR A 24 -16.17 50.02 6.21
C THR A 24 -16.83 48.64 6.31
N MET A 25 -17.45 48.16 5.23
CA MET A 25 -18.02 46.81 5.19
C MET A 25 -16.96 45.74 5.46
N ARG A 26 -15.77 45.87 4.87
CA ARG A 26 -14.65 44.96 5.16
C ARG A 26 -14.29 44.92 6.64
N ARG A 27 -14.22 46.07 7.31
CA ARG A 27 -13.94 46.13 8.76
C ARG A 27 -15.03 45.44 9.59
N VAL A 28 -16.30 45.58 9.20
CA VAL A 28 -17.40 44.86 9.86
C VAL A 28 -17.19 43.35 9.76
N PHE A 29 -16.86 42.83 8.57
CA PHE A 29 -16.59 41.41 8.39
C PHE A 29 -15.29 40.91 9.05
N GLU A 30 -14.28 41.77 9.21
CA GLU A 30 -13.05 41.43 9.95
C GLU A 30 -13.27 41.46 11.48
N GLN A 31 -14.26 42.22 11.96
CA GLN A 31 -14.62 42.31 13.38
C GLN A 31 -15.65 41.26 13.79
N ASP A 32 -16.49 40.81 12.86
CA ASP A 32 -17.23 39.57 13.06
C ASP A 32 -16.19 38.46 13.24
N PRO A 33 -16.15 37.79 14.40
CA PRO A 33 -15.32 36.61 14.52
C PRO A 33 -15.82 35.68 13.43
N VAL A 34 -14.96 35.37 12.47
CA VAL A 34 -15.16 34.22 11.61
C VAL A 34 -15.53 33.12 12.59
N ASN A 35 -16.67 32.47 12.38
CA ASN A 35 -16.95 31.21 13.05
C ASN A 35 -15.99 30.17 12.45
N THR A 36 -14.69 30.43 12.55
CA THR A 36 -13.67 29.42 12.61
C THR A 36 -14.06 28.70 13.86
N ILE A 37 -14.83 27.63 13.68
CA ILE A 37 -14.79 26.50 14.59
C ILE A 37 -13.30 26.25 14.71
N ALA A 38 -12.75 26.72 15.81
CA ALA A 38 -11.37 26.52 16.14
C ALA A 38 -11.26 24.99 16.13
N LEU A 39 -10.50 24.45 15.17
CA LEU A 39 -10.49 23.01 14.88
C LEU A 39 -9.98 22.20 16.09
N ASP A 40 -9.47 22.88 17.11
CA ASP A 40 -9.08 22.39 18.43
C ASP A 40 -10.26 22.18 19.41
N GLU A 41 -11.43 22.81 19.23
CA GLU A 41 -12.65 22.53 20.03
C GLU A 41 -13.54 21.44 19.41
N SER A 42 -13.17 20.93 18.23
CA SER A 42 -14.05 20.12 17.40
C SER A 42 -14.42 18.77 18.03
N ASP A 43 -13.48 18.10 18.68
CA ASP A 43 -13.74 16.79 19.27
C ASP A 43 -14.69 16.88 20.47
N GLU A 44 -14.43 17.75 21.45
CA GLU A 44 -15.29 17.93 22.63
C GLU A 44 -16.70 18.40 22.26
N ALA A 45 -16.81 19.31 21.29
CA ALA A 45 -18.10 19.83 20.82
C ALA A 45 -18.88 18.75 20.04
N VAL A 46 -18.20 17.98 19.19
CA VAL A 46 -18.79 16.85 18.46
C VAL A 46 -19.23 15.75 19.44
N PHE A 47 -18.41 15.43 20.44
CA PHE A 47 -18.73 14.46 21.49
C PHE A 47 -19.97 14.85 22.30
N ARG A 48 -20.10 16.12 22.70
CA ARG A 48 -21.31 16.62 23.36
C ARG A 48 -22.54 16.55 22.46
N LEU A 49 -22.40 16.85 21.17
CA LEU A 49 -23.50 16.81 20.21
C LEU A 49 -24.02 15.38 19.98
N PHE A 50 -23.11 14.41 19.87
CA PHE A 50 -23.46 13.00 19.66
C PHE A 50 -23.63 12.20 20.95
N GLY A 51 -23.35 12.81 22.11
CA GLY A 51 -23.45 12.16 23.43
C GLY A 51 -22.46 11.02 23.62
N VAL A 52 -21.31 11.05 22.94
CA VAL A 52 -20.30 9.98 22.99
C VAL A 52 -19.03 10.50 23.67
N SER A 53 -18.42 9.67 24.53
CA SER A 53 -17.14 9.97 25.17
C SER A 53 -16.05 9.06 24.60
N ILE A 54 -14.82 9.57 24.44
CA ILE A 54 -13.66 8.69 24.13
C ILE A 54 -13.38 7.83 25.37
N PRO A 55 -13.40 6.49 25.26
CA PRO A 55 -13.01 5.63 26.38
C PRO A 55 -11.50 5.74 26.63
N GLU A 56 -11.11 5.79 27.90
CA GLU A 56 -9.69 5.86 28.34
C GLU A 56 -8.89 4.62 27.90
N HIS A 57 -9.58 3.50 27.70
CA HIS A 57 -8.99 2.26 27.21
C HIS A 57 -9.82 1.64 26.09
N ILE A 58 -9.18 1.35 24.96
CA ILE A 58 -9.78 0.63 23.83
C ILE A 58 -9.03 -0.70 23.69
N GLU A 59 -9.69 -1.81 24.04
CA GLU A 59 -9.17 -3.13 23.75
C GLU A 59 -9.41 -3.46 22.26
N VAL A 60 -8.38 -3.23 21.44
CA VAL A 60 -8.39 -3.66 20.04
C VAL A 60 -7.87 -5.10 19.97
N ASN A 61 -8.79 -6.04 19.76
CA ASN A 61 -8.41 -7.41 19.44
C ASN A 61 -7.84 -7.47 18.02
N VAL A 62 -6.51 -7.53 17.91
CA VAL A 62 -5.84 -7.73 16.62
C VAL A 62 -6.24 -9.12 16.10
N PRO A 63 -6.83 -9.22 14.90
CA PRO A 63 -7.15 -10.53 14.34
C PRO A 63 -5.86 -11.34 14.17
N PRO A 64 -5.87 -12.64 14.53
CA PRO A 64 -4.66 -13.44 14.61
C PRO A 64 -3.91 -13.55 13.28
N VAL A 65 -4.62 -13.44 12.14
CA VAL A 65 -3.99 -13.41 10.82
C VAL A 65 -4.83 -12.62 9.81
N ILE A 66 -4.20 -11.65 9.13
CA ILE A 66 -4.80 -10.92 8.00
C ILE A 66 -4.25 -11.56 6.72
N HIS A 67 -4.91 -12.58 6.19
CA HIS A 67 -4.57 -13.12 4.88
C HIS A 67 -5.21 -12.26 3.80
N ASN A 68 -4.40 -11.62 2.97
CA ASN A 68 -4.88 -11.02 1.73
C ASN A 68 -5.36 -12.12 0.77
N LYS A 69 -6.37 -11.81 -0.05
CA LYS A 69 -6.85 -12.70 -1.12
C LYS A 69 -5.67 -13.05 -2.05
N GLY A 70 -5.18 -14.28 -1.97
CA GLY A 70 -3.97 -14.73 -2.68
C GLY A 70 -2.87 -15.28 -1.77
N SER A 71 -2.97 -15.10 -0.45
CA SER A 71 -2.03 -15.67 0.56
C SER A 71 -2.14 -17.19 0.70
N GLY A 72 -3.17 -17.81 0.13
CA GLY A 72 -3.41 -19.25 0.26
C GLY A 72 -2.45 -20.05 -0.62
N THR A 73 -1.48 -20.72 0.01
CA THR A 73 -0.85 -22.04 -0.32
C THR A 73 -0.55 -22.42 -1.78
N LYS A 74 -0.70 -21.52 -2.74
CA LYS A 74 -0.36 -21.73 -4.14
C LYS A 74 1.09 -21.35 -4.31
N LYS A 75 1.90 -22.33 -4.69
CA LYS A 75 3.34 -22.19 -4.94
C LYS A 75 3.56 -20.94 -5.77
N TRP A 76 4.31 -20.01 -5.20
CA TRP A 76 4.73 -18.78 -5.85
C TRP A 76 5.36 -19.13 -7.20
N MET A 77 5.18 -18.26 -8.20
CA MET A 77 5.86 -18.44 -9.47
C MET A 77 7.37 -18.31 -9.23
N VAL A 78 8.06 -19.44 -9.15
CA VAL A 78 9.50 -19.48 -8.93
C VAL A 78 10.19 -19.07 -10.23
N SER A 79 11.10 -18.11 -10.16
CA SER A 79 11.93 -17.69 -11.29
C SER A 79 12.90 -18.79 -11.71
N ALA A 80 13.46 -18.69 -12.91
CA ALA A 80 14.49 -19.62 -13.37
C ALA A 80 15.74 -19.57 -12.47
N ALA A 81 16.10 -18.38 -11.97
CA ALA A 81 17.23 -18.18 -11.07
C ALA A 81 17.01 -18.87 -9.72
N GLU A 82 15.83 -18.74 -9.12
CA GLU A 82 15.50 -19.39 -7.84
C GLU A 82 15.45 -20.91 -7.98
N ARG A 83 14.91 -21.44 -9.09
CA ARG A 83 14.98 -22.88 -9.39
C ARG A 83 16.42 -23.37 -9.53
N ALA A 84 17.27 -22.62 -10.24
CA ALA A 84 18.67 -22.96 -10.42
C ALA A 84 19.42 -22.95 -9.07
N ALA A 85 19.21 -21.93 -8.24
CA ALA A 85 19.80 -21.81 -6.91
C ALA A 85 19.33 -22.91 -5.94
N ALA A 86 18.08 -23.37 -6.05
CA ALA A 86 17.61 -24.52 -5.28
C ALA A 86 18.27 -25.82 -5.76
N SER A 87 18.41 -26.00 -7.09
CA SER A 87 19.04 -27.19 -7.66
C SER A 87 20.55 -27.26 -7.41
N SER A 88 21.25 -26.13 -7.34
CA SER A 88 22.68 -26.08 -7.01
C SER A 88 22.97 -26.47 -5.56
N LYS A 89 21.99 -26.28 -4.67
CA LYS A 89 22.05 -26.72 -3.27
C LYS A 89 21.72 -28.21 -3.08
N SER A 90 21.28 -28.91 -4.13
CA SER A 90 21.00 -30.35 -4.03
C SER A 90 22.30 -31.15 -3.97
N GLY A 91 22.42 -32.04 -2.97
CA GLY A 91 23.60 -32.90 -2.80
C GLY A 91 23.78 -33.92 -3.94
N SER A 92 24.87 -34.69 -3.89
CA SER A 92 25.11 -35.76 -4.87
C SER A 92 23.94 -36.74 -4.87
N ARG A 93 23.52 -37.19 -6.06
CA ARG A 93 22.46 -38.19 -6.20
C ARG A 93 23.06 -39.58 -6.07
N LYS A 94 22.29 -40.52 -5.54
CA LYS A 94 22.65 -41.94 -5.55
C LYS A 94 22.57 -42.47 -6.99
N CYS A 95 23.68 -42.99 -7.51
CA CYS A 95 23.70 -43.62 -8.83
C CYS A 95 23.02 -44.99 -8.75
N THR A 96 22.07 -45.28 -9.65
CA THR A 96 21.36 -46.57 -9.66
C THR A 96 22.22 -47.73 -10.18
N GLY A 97 23.31 -47.45 -10.90
CA GLY A 97 24.23 -48.48 -11.40
C GLY A 97 25.16 -49.03 -10.31
N CYS A 98 25.75 -48.16 -9.50
CA CYS A 98 26.71 -48.57 -8.45
C CYS A 98 26.18 -48.42 -7.02
N ASN A 99 24.96 -47.88 -6.84
CA ASN A 99 24.33 -47.62 -5.55
C ASN A 99 25.15 -46.73 -4.59
N LEU A 100 26.04 -45.88 -5.12
CA LEU A 100 26.83 -44.92 -4.34
C LEU A 100 26.35 -43.48 -4.58
N TYR A 101 26.56 -42.59 -3.60
CA TYR A 101 26.30 -41.14 -3.72
C TYR A 101 27.46 -40.46 -4.43
N VAL A 102 27.31 -40.20 -5.73
CA VAL A 102 28.41 -39.82 -6.63
C VAL A 102 27.94 -38.82 -7.69
N ASN A 103 28.88 -38.09 -8.29
CA ASN A 103 28.59 -37.11 -9.34
C ASN A 103 28.61 -37.73 -10.75
N HIS A 104 27.87 -38.83 -10.93
CA HIS A 104 27.60 -39.42 -12.23
C HIS A 104 26.22 -40.09 -12.20
N ASN A 105 25.63 -40.33 -13.37
CA ASN A 105 24.35 -41.05 -13.49
C ASN A 105 24.61 -42.49 -13.97
N TRP A 106 23.56 -43.32 -14.01
CA TRP A 106 23.71 -44.73 -14.39
C TRP A 106 24.27 -44.94 -15.80
N ARG A 107 24.05 -44.00 -16.73
CA ARG A 107 24.56 -44.05 -18.10
C ARG A 107 26.05 -43.73 -18.19
N THR A 108 26.57 -42.96 -17.23
CA THR A 108 28.00 -42.59 -17.15
C THR A 108 28.73 -43.32 -16.01
N CYS A 109 28.07 -44.30 -15.39
CA CYS A 109 28.60 -45.11 -14.31
C CYS A 109 29.56 -46.16 -14.86
N LYS A 110 30.87 -45.99 -14.58
CA LYS A 110 31.91 -46.94 -15.02
C LYS A 110 31.80 -48.31 -14.35
N SER A 111 31.11 -48.38 -13.22
CA SER A 111 30.84 -49.62 -12.46
C SER A 111 29.51 -50.27 -12.84
N ALA A 112 28.77 -49.73 -13.82
CA ALA A 112 27.62 -50.42 -14.42
C ALA A 112 28.12 -51.54 -15.35
N VAL A 113 28.73 -52.56 -14.77
CA VAL A 113 29.10 -53.79 -15.48
C VAL A 113 28.32 -54.93 -14.84
N MET A 114 27.49 -55.56 -15.69
CA MET A 114 26.72 -56.81 -15.51
C MET A 114 25.42 -56.78 -14.70
N TYR A 115 24.31 -57.15 -15.37
CA TYR A 115 23.51 -58.35 -15.07
C TYR A 115 22.57 -58.68 -16.27
N PRO A 116 22.06 -59.92 -16.39
CA PRO A 116 22.04 -60.72 -17.61
C PRO A 116 20.60 -61.09 -17.98
N GLY A 117 20.03 -60.50 -19.01
CA GLY A 117 18.63 -60.83 -19.32
C GLY A 117 17.99 -60.04 -20.43
N CYS A 118 18.77 -59.52 -21.38
CA CYS A 118 18.19 -58.93 -22.58
C CYS A 118 17.99 -60.04 -23.62
N SER A 119 16.92 -60.84 -23.43
CA SER A 119 16.36 -61.65 -24.52
C SER A 119 15.67 -60.69 -25.49
N ILE A 120 16.41 -60.29 -26.53
CA ILE A 120 15.86 -59.58 -27.68
C ILE A 120 14.95 -60.57 -28.41
N LEU A 121 13.63 -60.33 -28.36
CA LEU A 121 12.69 -60.94 -29.29
C LEU A 121 12.89 -60.28 -30.67
N GLN A 122 13.15 -61.13 -31.68
CA GLN A 122 13.19 -60.79 -33.11
C GLN A 122 11.81 -60.39 -33.62
#